data_AF-A0A2D4NIS4-F1
#
_entry.id   AF-A0A2D4NIS4-F1
#
_cell.length_a   1.000
_cell.length_b   1.000
_cell.length_c   1.000
_cell.angle_alpha   90.00
_cell.angle_beta   90.00
_cell.angle_gamma   90.00
#
_symmetry.space_group_name_H-M   'P 1'
#
loop_
_entity.id
_entity.type
_entity.pdbx_description
1 polymer ?
#
loop_
_entity_poly.entity_id
_entity_poly.type
_entity_poly.pdbx_seq_one_letter_code
_entity_poly.pdbx_strand_id
1 'polypeptide(L)'
;TGTPPAYLINRMPSHEARNYIQSLSYMPKMNFENVFIGANPLAVDLLEKMLVLDTDKRITAAEALAHGYFSQYHDPDDEPVADPYDQSFESRELDIEEWKSLTYDEVVSFVPPPLDQEEMES
;
A
#
# COMPACT_ATOMS: atom_id res chain seq x y z
N THR A 1 12.47 -10.83 -7.07
CA THR A 1 12.77 -11.31 -5.70
C THR A 1 13.22 -12.75 -5.74
N GLY A 2 14.00 -13.20 -4.76
CA GLY A 2 14.49 -14.58 -4.64
C GLY A 2 13.76 -15.37 -3.55
N THR A 3 14.35 -16.48 -3.09
CA THR A 3 13.84 -17.26 -1.96
C THR A 3 13.81 -16.42 -0.68
N PRO A 4 12.70 -16.43 0.09
CA PRO A 4 12.62 -15.68 1.33
C PRO A 4 13.65 -16.15 2.37
N PRO A 5 14.21 -15.24 3.19
CA PRO A 5 15.07 -15.62 4.30
C PRO A 5 14.28 -16.35 5.39
N ALA A 6 14.97 -17.18 6.19
CA ALA A 6 14.33 -18.02 7.21
C ALA A 6 13.48 -17.25 8.22
N TYR A 7 13.91 -16.04 8.62
CA TYR A 7 13.14 -15.21 9.53
C TYR A 7 11.76 -14.81 8.95
N LEU A 8 11.67 -14.59 7.64
CA LEU A 8 10.42 -14.22 6.97
C LEU A 8 9.49 -15.43 6.88
N ILE A 9 10.04 -16.61 6.56
CA ILE A 9 9.29 -17.87 6.56
C ILE A 9 8.71 -18.12 7.96
N ASN A 10 9.48 -17.90 9.02
CA ASN A 10 9.03 -18.12 10.40
C ASN A 10 7.91 -17.17 10.85
N ARG A 11 7.78 -15.99 10.23
CA ARG A 11 6.67 -15.07 10.50
C ARG A 11 5.36 -15.49 9.84
N MET A 12 5.38 -16.46 8.92
CA MET A 12 4.17 -16.90 8.23
C MET A 12 3.27 -17.72 9.16
N PRO A 13 1.98 -17.38 9.30
CA PRO A 13 1.08 -18.07 10.21
C PRO A 13 0.81 -19.51 9.79
N SER A 14 0.55 -19.74 8.50
CA SER A 14 0.25 -21.07 7.96
C SER A 14 1.49 -21.97 7.97
N HIS A 15 1.35 -23.16 8.56
CA HIS A 15 2.38 -24.19 8.59
C HIS A 15 2.56 -24.85 7.21
N GLU A 16 1.46 -25.04 6.49
CA GLU A 16 1.43 -25.59 5.13
C GLU A 16 2.19 -24.68 4.16
N ALA A 17 1.95 -23.37 4.26
CA ALA A 17 2.65 -22.36 3.45
C ALA A 17 4.17 -22.35 3.74
N ARG A 18 4.57 -22.49 5.01
CA ARG A 18 5.98 -22.59 5.41
C ARG A 18 6.65 -23.82 4.80
N ASN A 19 6.05 -24.99 4.95
CA ASN A 19 6.59 -26.25 4.41
C ASN A 19 6.68 -26.22 2.89
N TYR A 20 5.66 -25.67 2.22
CA TYR A 20 5.68 -25.51 0.77
C TYR A 20 6.86 -24.66 0.33
N ILE A 21 7.04 -23.46 0.88
CA ILE A 21 8.14 -22.56 0.50
C ILE A 21 9.51 -23.17 0.80
N GLN A 22 9.66 -23.88 1.92
CA GLN A 22 10.90 -24.57 2.28
C GLN A 22 11.24 -25.73 1.33
N SER A 23 10.24 -26.34 0.69
CA SER A 23 10.44 -27.42 -0.27
C SER A 23 10.92 -26.93 -1.65
N LEU A 24 10.79 -25.63 -1.94
CA LEU A 24 11.20 -25.05 -3.22
C LEU A 24 12.73 -24.89 -3.29
N SER A 25 13.29 -25.09 -4.48
CA SER A 25 14.70 -24.82 -4.74
C SER A 25 15.05 -23.35 -4.49
N TYR A 26 16.26 -23.12 -3.96
CA TYR A 26 16.75 -21.78 -3.71
C TYR A 26 16.89 -20.97 -5.02
N MET A 27 16.42 -19.73 -5.01
CA MET A 27 16.52 -18.76 -6.09
C MET A 27 17.16 -17.46 -5.56
N PRO A 28 18.27 -16.99 -6.13
CA PRO A 28 18.85 -15.71 -5.74
C PRO A 28 17.96 -14.53 -6.19
N LYS A 29 18.05 -13.39 -5.49
CA LYS A 29 17.43 -12.13 -5.96
C LYS A 29 18.04 -11.77 -7.33
N MET A 30 17.20 -11.57 -8.34
CA MET A 30 17.63 -11.00 -9.62
C MET A 30 17.95 -9.51 -9.46
N ASN A 31 19.00 -9.03 -10.14
CA ASN A 31 19.24 -7.60 -10.31
C ASN A 31 18.17 -7.02 -11.24
N PHE A 32 17.43 -6.00 -10.78
CA PHE A 32 16.33 -5.42 -11.54
C PHE A 32 16.79 -4.64 -12.78
N GLU A 33 18.02 -4.14 -12.82
CA GLU A 33 18.61 -3.51 -14.01
C GLU A 33 18.66 -4.48 -15.21
N ASN A 34 18.89 -5.77 -14.93
CA ASN A 34 18.93 -6.82 -15.94
C ASN A 34 17.54 -7.32 -16.34
N VAL A 35 16.51 -6.98 -15.56
CA VAL A 35 15.11 -7.34 -15.84
C VAL A 35 14.44 -6.21 -16.64
N PHE A 36 14.62 -4.97 -16.19
CA PHE A 36 14.02 -3.77 -16.77
C PHE A 36 15.03 -3.03 -17.65
N ILE A 37 15.45 -3.69 -18.73
CA ILE A 37 16.48 -3.17 -19.64
C ILE A 37 16.00 -1.88 -20.32
N GLY A 38 16.79 -0.81 -20.20
CA GLY A 38 16.47 0.50 -20.80
C GLY A 38 15.52 1.37 -19.97
N ALA A 39 15.11 0.93 -18.78
CA ALA A 39 14.32 1.76 -17.88
C ALA A 39 15.16 2.86 -17.22
N ASN A 40 14.50 3.92 -16.75
CA ASN A 40 15.14 4.97 -15.95
C ASN A 40 15.72 4.34 -14.66
N PRO A 41 17.00 4.54 -14.33
CA PRO A 41 17.60 4.02 -13.10
C PRO A 41 16.83 4.37 -11.83
N LEU A 42 16.21 5.57 -11.76
CA LEU A 42 15.38 5.98 -10.63
C LEU A 42 14.06 5.19 -10.54
N ALA A 43 13.51 4.76 -11.67
CA ALA A 43 12.33 3.88 -11.67
C ALA A 43 12.70 2.47 -11.20
N VAL A 44 13.86 1.97 -11.63
CA VAL A 44 14.36 0.65 -11.21
C VAL A 44 14.64 0.63 -9.71
N ASP A 45 15.29 1.68 -9.18
CA ASP A 45 15.53 1.83 -7.73
C ASP A 45 14.24 1.89 -6.92
N LEU A 46 13.23 2.64 -7.40
CA LEU A 46 11.91 2.69 -6.76
C LEU A 46 11.24 1.31 -6.73
N LEU A 47 11.28 0.57 -7.84
CA LEU A 47 10.76 -0.80 -7.92
C LEU A 47 11.49 -1.76 -6.96
N GLU A 48 12.80 -1.62 -6.79
CA GLU A 48 13.55 -2.42 -5.83
C GLU A 48 13.10 -2.18 -4.38
N LYS A 49 12.74 -0.93 -4.05
CA LYS A 49 12.22 -0.53 -2.73
C LYS A 49 10.77 -0.95 -2.49
N MET A 50 9.97 -1.07 -3.56
CA MET A 50 8.57 -1.53 -3.49
C MET A 50 8.43 -3.06 -3.49
N LEU A 51 9.16 -3.75 -4.38
CA LEU A 51 9.05 -5.19 -4.59
C LEU A 51 9.92 -5.99 -3.62
N VAL A 52 9.78 -5.70 -2.32
CA VAL A 52 10.44 -6.41 -1.23
C VAL A 52 9.50 -7.47 -0.65
N LEU A 53 10.02 -8.67 -0.41
CA LEU A 53 9.23 -9.76 0.18
C LEU A 53 8.76 -9.45 1.61
N ASP A 54 9.65 -8.82 2.38
CA ASP A 54 9.38 -8.36 3.74
C ASP A 54 8.54 -7.09 3.68
N THR A 55 7.28 -7.19 4.12
CA THR A 55 6.32 -6.07 4.06
C THR A 55 6.78 -4.88 4.88
N ASP A 56 7.45 -5.13 6.00
CA ASP A 56 7.90 -4.07 6.92
C ASP A 56 9.12 -3.31 6.38
N LYS A 57 9.75 -3.82 5.32
CA LYS A 57 10.89 -3.20 4.64
C LYS A 57 10.51 -2.54 3.33
N ARG A 58 9.23 -2.61 2.92
CA ARG A 58 8.76 -1.91 1.73
C ARG A 58 8.73 -0.42 2.01
N ILE A 59 9.08 0.36 1.00
CA ILE A 59 8.86 1.80 1.03
C ILE A 59 7.37 2.12 1.21
N THR A 60 7.07 3.10 2.05
CA THR A 60 5.71 3.61 2.24
C THR A 60 5.30 4.56 1.10
N ALA A 61 4.01 4.89 1.00
CA ALA A 61 3.52 5.83 0.00
C ALA A 61 4.18 7.22 0.15
N ALA A 62 4.26 7.74 1.38
CA ALA A 62 4.88 9.03 1.66
C ALA A 62 6.38 9.06 1.29
N GLU A 63 7.13 8.03 1.65
CA GLU A 63 8.55 7.92 1.27
C GLU A 63 8.72 7.76 -0.25
N ALA A 64 7.77 7.10 -0.92
CA ALA A 64 7.80 6.93 -2.37
C ALA A 64 7.50 8.24 -3.11
N LEU A 65 6.59 9.08 -2.61
CA LEU A 65 6.32 10.41 -3.18
C LEU A 65 7.56 11.30 -3.12
N ALA A 66 8.29 11.27 -2.01
CA ALA A 66 9.57 11.96 -1.84
C ALA A 66 10.74 11.34 -2.66
N HIS A 67 10.50 10.29 -3.44
CA HIS A 67 11.54 9.64 -4.22
C HIS A 67 11.96 10.51 -5.41
N GLY A 68 13.26 10.55 -5.74
CA GLY A 68 13.80 11.36 -6.84
C GLY A 68 13.19 11.07 -8.21
N TYR A 69 12.55 9.91 -8.38
CA TYR A 69 11.78 9.58 -9.59
C TYR A 69 10.59 10.54 -9.82
N PHE A 70 9.95 11.03 -8.76
CA PHE A 70 8.82 11.96 -8.81
C PHE A 70 9.21 13.42 -8.52
N SER A 71 10.51 13.75 -8.50
CA SER A 71 11.01 15.09 -8.14
C SER A 71 10.40 16.26 -8.92
N GLN A 72 9.89 16.01 -10.13
CA GLN A 72 9.22 17.02 -10.96
C GLN A 72 7.74 17.27 -10.59
N TYR A 73 7.15 16.42 -9.76
CA TYR A 73 5.74 16.45 -9.36
C TYR A 73 5.54 16.52 -7.84
N HIS A 74 6.56 16.14 -7.07
CA HIS A 74 6.47 16.09 -5.61
C HIS A 74 6.28 17.49 -5.04
N ASP A 75 5.16 17.68 -4.35
CA ASP A 75 4.84 18.89 -3.59
C ASP A 75 4.29 18.49 -2.22
N PRO A 76 5.09 18.61 -1.13
CA PRO A 76 4.64 18.29 0.21
C PRO A 76 3.42 19.09 0.70
N ASP A 77 3.20 20.28 0.15
CA ASP A 77 2.08 21.15 0.55
C ASP A 77 0.77 20.73 -0.15
N ASP A 78 0.84 20.03 -1.29
CA ASP A 78 -0.29 19.43 -2.03
C ASP A 78 -0.35 17.88 -1.90
N GLU A 79 0.25 17.34 -0.83
CA GLU A 79 0.19 15.91 -0.48
C GLU A 79 -0.54 15.70 0.86
N PRO A 80 -1.85 16.00 0.96
CA PRO A 80 -2.58 15.98 2.22
C PRO A 80 -2.81 14.55 2.75
N VAL A 81 -2.97 14.45 4.07
CA VAL A 81 -3.46 13.25 4.75
C VAL A 81 -4.96 13.36 5.00
N ALA A 82 -5.65 12.21 5.03
CA ALA A 82 -7.06 12.17 5.34
C ALA A 82 -7.34 12.43 6.83
N ASP A 83 -8.55 12.89 7.13
CA ASP A 83 -9.07 12.94 8.49
C ASP A 83 -9.15 11.53 9.11
N PRO A 84 -9.09 11.42 10.45
CA PRO A 84 -9.24 10.14 11.12
C PRO A 84 -10.58 9.46 10.76
N TYR A 85 -10.51 8.23 10.27
CA TYR A 85 -11.69 7.43 9.92
C TYR A 85 -12.05 6.44 11.03
N ASP A 86 -13.28 6.53 11.57
CA ASP A 86 -13.78 5.59 12.57
C ASP A 86 -14.23 4.28 11.94
N GLN A 87 -13.43 3.23 12.16
CA GLN A 87 -13.68 1.86 11.70
C GLN A 87 -14.17 0.93 12.81
N SER A 88 -14.62 1.47 13.95
CA SER A 88 -15.10 0.65 15.06
C SER A 88 -16.26 -0.27 14.69
N PHE A 89 -17.04 0.11 13.67
CA PHE A 89 -18.16 -0.66 13.16
C PHE A 89 -17.77 -2.02 12.56
N GLU A 90 -16.54 -2.18 12.06
CA GLU A 90 -16.04 -3.46 11.49
C GLU A 90 -16.07 -4.62 12.49
N SER A 91 -15.98 -4.30 13.78
CA SER A 91 -15.99 -5.30 14.86
C SER A 91 -17.38 -5.56 15.46
N ARG A 92 -18.42 -4.87 14.98
CA ARG A 92 -19.79 -4.99 15.49
C ARG A 92 -20.52 -6.14 14.82
N GLU A 93 -21.19 -6.96 15.63
CA GLU A 93 -22.17 -7.94 15.15
C GLU A 93 -23.56 -7.32 15.24
N LEU A 94 -24.13 -6.93 14.09
CA LEU A 94 -25.46 -6.34 13.97
C LEU A 94 -26.33 -7.18 13.05
N ASP A 95 -27.64 -7.08 13.23
CA ASP A 95 -28.59 -7.67 12.31
C ASP A 95 -28.74 -6.85 11.01
N ILE A 96 -29.45 -7.43 10.04
CA ILE A 96 -29.65 -6.81 8.73
C ILE A 96 -30.45 -5.49 8.84
N GLU A 97 -31.41 -5.41 9.76
CA GLU A 97 -32.24 -4.20 9.89
C GLU A 97 -31.48 -3.06 10.56
N GLU A 98 -30.59 -3.35 11.50
CA GLU A 98 -29.66 -2.38 12.09
C GLU A 98 -28.69 -1.83 11.04
N TRP A 99 -28.06 -2.70 10.23
CA TRP A 99 -27.19 -2.25 9.14
C TRP A 99 -27.93 -1.40 8.12
N LYS A 100 -29.16 -1.77 7.79
CA LYS A 100 -30.03 -1.01 6.88
C LYS A 100 -30.42 0.34 7.45
N SER A 101 -30.70 0.42 8.76
CA SER A 101 -30.98 1.70 9.43
C SER A 101 -29.77 2.62 9.40
N LEU A 102 -28.58 2.12 9.77
CA LEU A 102 -27.33 2.91 9.73
C LEU A 102 -27.02 3.39 8.32
N THR A 103 -27.18 2.53 7.31
CA THR A 103 -27.00 2.91 5.90
C THR A 103 -27.97 4.01 5.49
N TYR A 104 -29.24 3.93 5.94
CA TYR A 104 -30.24 4.96 5.66
C TYR A 104 -29.87 6.29 6.31
N ASP A 105 -29.39 6.27 7.55
CA ASP A 105 -28.96 7.47 8.26
C ASP A 105 -27.80 8.16 7.50
N GLU A 106 -26.79 7.42 7.04
CA GLU A 106 -25.68 7.94 6.23
C GLU A 106 -26.14 8.58 4.91
N VAL A 107 -27.14 7.99 4.25
CA VAL A 107 -27.73 8.57 3.03
C VAL A 107 -28.43 9.90 3.31
N VAL A 108 -29.15 9.99 4.43
CA VAL A 108 -29.88 11.21 4.82
C VAL A 108 -28.93 12.30 5.31
N SER A 109 -27.81 11.95 5.96
CA SER A 109 -26.83 12.91 6.47
C SER A 109 -25.82 13.38 5.44
N PHE A 110 -25.80 12.80 4.23
CA PHE A 110 -24.87 13.21 3.19
C PHE A 110 -25.01 14.69 2.82
N VAL A 111 -23.90 15.41 2.83
CA VAL A 111 -23.81 16.80 2.37
C VAL A 111 -23.01 16.82 1.06
N PRO A 112 -23.60 17.25 -0.07
CA PRO A 112 -22.88 17.33 -1.33
C PRO A 112 -21.73 18.34 -1.21
N PRO A 113 -20.56 18.03 -1.78
CA PRO A 113 -19.43 18.94 -1.70
C PRO A 113 -19.64 20.13 -2.65
N PRO A 114 -18.85 21.23 -2.48
CA PRO A 114 -18.88 22.36 -3.40
C PRO A 114 -18.59 21.94 -4.85
N LEU A 115 -19.13 22.68 -5.82
CA LEU A 115 -18.92 22.41 -7.25
C LEU A 115 -17.47 22.64 -7.68
N ASP A 116 -16.80 23.65 -7.09
CA ASP A 116 -15.39 23.94 -7.30
C ASP A 116 -14.66 23.77 -5.95
N GLN A 117 -13.70 22.85 -5.89
CA GLN A 117 -12.94 22.50 -4.68
C GLN A 117 -11.45 22.83 -4.79
N GLU A 118 -11.00 23.25 -5.96
CA GLU A 118 -9.60 23.59 -6.24
C GLU A 118 -9.44 25.11 -6.16
N GLU A 119 -8.74 25.60 -5.13
CA GLU A 119 -8.22 26.96 -5.12
C GLU A 119 -6.94 27.00 -5.97
N MET A 120 -6.81 27.99 -6.88
CA MET A 120 -5.60 28.12 -7.69
C MET A 120 -4.37 28.36 -6.78
N GLU A 121 -3.39 27.47 -6.89
CA GLU A 121 -2.05 27.66 -6.33
C GLU A 121 -1.47 29.01 -6.79
N SER A 122 -1.00 29.82 -5.83
CA SER A 122 -0.45 31.18 -6.06
C SER A 122 1.07 31.18 -6.16
#